data_AF-A0A0E0H756-F1
#
_entry.id   AF-A0A0E0H756-F1
#
_cell.length_a   1.000
_cell.length_b   1.000
_cell.length_c   1.000
_cell.angle_alpha   90.00
_cell.angle_beta   90.00
_cell.angle_gamma   90.00
#
_symmetry.space_group_name_H-M   'P 1'
#
loop_
_entity.id
_entity.type
_entity.pdbx_description
1 polymer ?
#
loop_
_entity_poly.entity_id
_entity_poly.type
_entity_poly.pdbx_seq_one_letter_code
_entity_poly.pdbx_strand_id
1 'polypeptide(L)'
;MKNVFCMKGGQGESSYLKNSKVQFRNLQMMLRALEETLDKVVLPHHGPGRLLLTAADLGCSCGRNTLVVADAIVQHMTKLCRRRGKGEHGDDAAADPEFCFYFSDLPSNDFNTLFGLLPHRGAASSGEGGRGRGTTSPPPCLARSMTVPEEVADKWSPAYNKEKVFVHGGSEETGAAYRRQFQSDMARFLRCRAAELKPGGAMFLVFLGRPSSAGPTDQGRSLSQFGAMFEESWRDLVGEGLIDGERMDSFNVPSYAATLEEFREVVDPDGSFEVNRLELVMGSPLAVDDDDDDSHDRRAVGRTVANNQRSVFASSVRSSKRTSARSSPTSCSSGCRAAQKRSTTSSWTRCGSTSTSSARFHLCDDT
;
A
#
# COMPACT_ATOMS: atom_id res chain seq x y z
N MET A 1 -15.93 -9.32 15.49
CA MET A 1 -15.24 -8.10 15.02
C MET A 1 -14.44 -8.47 13.79
N LYS A 2 -14.65 -7.78 12.65
CA LYS A 2 -13.86 -8.00 11.43
C LYS A 2 -12.40 -7.62 11.70
N ASN A 3 -11.46 -8.38 11.16
CA ASN A 3 -10.02 -8.16 11.33
C ASN A 3 -9.66 -6.72 10.98
N VAL A 4 -9.00 -6.02 11.91
CA VAL A 4 -8.65 -4.61 11.78
C VAL A 4 -7.30 -4.52 11.10
N PHE A 5 -7.30 -4.30 9.78
CA PHE A 5 -6.08 -4.06 9.02
C PHE A 5 -5.85 -2.55 8.85
N CYS A 6 -5.19 -1.92 9.83
CA CYS A 6 -4.70 -0.55 9.71
C CYS A 6 -3.24 -0.46 10.16
N MET A 7 -2.53 0.52 9.61
CA MET A 7 -1.14 0.77 9.97
C MET A 7 -1.03 1.20 11.43
N LYS A 8 0.13 0.93 12.05
CA LYS A 8 0.37 1.29 13.45
C LYS A 8 0.50 2.80 13.60
N GLY A 9 -0.51 3.40 14.22
CA GLY A 9 -0.55 4.82 14.56
C GLY A 9 0.51 5.29 15.57
N GLY A 10 0.48 6.60 15.84
CA GLY A 10 1.34 7.29 16.78
C GLY A 10 2.71 7.70 16.25
N GLN A 11 3.55 8.16 17.18
CA GLN A 11 4.90 8.71 16.93
C GLN A 11 6.03 7.82 17.46
N GLY A 12 5.69 6.63 17.96
CA GLY A 12 6.66 5.68 18.56
C GLY A 12 7.60 5.07 17.52
N GLU A 13 8.71 4.47 17.95
CA GLU A 13 9.75 3.92 17.06
C GLU A 13 9.27 2.89 16.04
N SER A 14 8.21 2.15 16.35
CA SER A 14 7.61 1.14 15.45
C SER A 14 6.33 1.63 14.77
N SER A 15 6.00 2.92 14.87
CA SER A 15 4.87 3.52 14.16
C SER A 15 5.08 3.50 12.66
N TYR A 16 4.00 3.55 11.90
CA TYR A 16 4.04 3.66 10.44
C TYR A 16 4.73 4.94 9.99
N LEU A 17 4.45 6.05 10.67
CA LEU A 17 5.07 7.34 10.38
C LEU A 17 6.62 7.30 10.38
N LYS A 18 7.24 6.47 11.23
CA LYS A 18 8.70 6.31 11.29
C LYS A 18 9.25 5.18 10.42
N ASN A 19 8.40 4.32 9.86
CA ASN A 19 8.81 3.08 9.18
C ASN A 19 8.19 2.90 7.79
N SER A 20 7.69 3.97 7.17
CA SER A 20 7.06 3.98 5.84
C SER A 20 8.01 4.38 4.70
N LYS A 21 9.33 4.24 4.89
CA LYS A 21 10.36 4.70 3.95
C LYS A 21 10.32 3.96 2.61
N VAL A 22 10.01 2.66 2.63
CA VAL A 22 9.84 1.85 1.41
C VAL A 22 8.67 2.37 0.58
N GLN A 23 7.53 2.60 1.21
CA GLN A 23 6.34 3.17 0.57
C GLN A 23 6.63 4.59 0.05
N PHE A 24 7.43 5.38 0.78
CA PHE A 24 7.83 6.72 0.35
C PHE A 24 8.71 6.69 -0.91
N ARG A 25 9.72 5.81 -0.97
CA ARG A 25 10.56 5.64 -2.16
C ARG A 25 9.75 5.17 -3.36
N ASN A 26 8.85 4.21 -3.17
CA ASN A 26 7.93 3.76 -4.23
C ASN A 26 7.04 4.91 -4.71
N LEU A 27 6.52 5.73 -3.80
CA LEU A 27 5.78 6.94 -4.15
C LEU A 27 6.64 7.90 -5.00
N GLN A 28 7.88 8.18 -4.59
CA GLN A 28 8.78 9.07 -5.33
C GLN A 28 9.03 8.58 -6.77
N MET A 29 9.22 7.28 -6.97
CA MET A 29 9.38 6.68 -8.29
C MET A 29 8.14 6.91 -9.18
N MET A 30 6.96 7.00 -8.57
CA MET A 30 5.67 7.09 -9.27
C MET A 30 5.17 8.53 -9.45
N LEU A 31 5.84 9.54 -8.89
CA LEU A 31 5.39 10.94 -8.97
C LEU A 31 5.23 11.43 -10.42
N ARG A 32 6.11 11.02 -11.34
CA ARG A 32 5.94 11.36 -12.76
C ARG A 32 4.67 10.76 -13.37
N ALA A 33 4.36 9.50 -13.08
CA ALA A 33 3.15 8.86 -13.60
C ALA A 33 1.89 9.51 -13.00
N LEU A 34 1.95 9.98 -11.75
CA LEU A 34 0.90 10.81 -11.16
C LEU A 34 0.73 12.13 -11.91
N GLU A 35 1.81 12.87 -12.19
CA GLU A 35 1.78 14.12 -12.97
C GLU A 35 1.20 13.91 -14.38
N GLU A 36 1.62 12.85 -15.08
CA GLU A 36 1.08 12.47 -16.39
C GLU A 36 -0.42 12.15 -16.33
N THR A 37 -0.88 11.54 -15.23
CA THR A 37 -2.31 11.27 -15.01
C THR A 37 -3.09 12.57 -14.77
N LEU A 38 -2.51 13.50 -14.01
CA LEU A 38 -3.10 14.81 -13.75
C LEU A 38 -3.21 15.68 -15.01
N ASP A 39 -2.29 15.55 -15.95
CA ASP A 39 -2.36 16.23 -17.25
C ASP A 39 -3.58 15.80 -18.10
N LYS A 40 -4.19 14.65 -17.80
CA LYS A 40 -5.43 14.16 -18.45
C LYS A 40 -6.71 14.70 -17.83
N VAL A 41 -6.64 15.38 -16.68
CA VAL A 41 -7.82 15.94 -16.03
C VAL A 41 -8.40 17.06 -16.90
N VAL A 42 -9.67 16.91 -17.27
CA VAL A 42 -10.40 17.93 -18.03
C VAL A 42 -10.83 19.04 -17.09
N LEU A 43 -10.14 20.17 -17.19
CA LEU A 43 -10.50 21.37 -16.44
C LEU A 43 -11.72 22.06 -17.06
N PRO A 44 -12.71 22.48 -16.25
CA PRO A 44 -13.89 23.19 -16.75
C PRO A 44 -13.49 24.53 -17.41
N HIS A 45 -14.36 25.03 -18.29
CA HIS A 45 -14.20 26.36 -18.87
C HIS A 45 -14.31 27.44 -17.79
N HIS A 46 -13.56 28.54 -17.97
CA HIS A 46 -13.54 29.65 -17.03
C HIS A 46 -14.95 30.21 -16.79
N GLY A 47 -15.43 30.06 -15.56
CA GLY A 47 -16.63 30.73 -15.05
C GLY A 47 -16.25 31.80 -14.03
N PRO A 48 -17.19 32.68 -13.64
CA PRO A 48 -16.92 33.68 -12.61
C PRO A 48 -16.62 33.00 -11.26
N GLY A 49 -15.40 33.21 -10.73
CA GLY A 49 -14.99 32.70 -9.42
C GLY A 49 -13.68 31.89 -9.44
N ARG A 50 -13.20 31.49 -8.25
CA ARG A 50 -12.02 30.62 -8.12
C ARG A 50 -12.40 29.18 -8.41
N LEU A 51 -11.61 28.51 -9.26
CA LEU A 51 -11.77 27.10 -9.58
C LEU A 51 -11.54 26.24 -8.33
N LEU A 52 -12.54 25.45 -7.91
CA LEU A 52 -12.39 24.47 -6.84
C LEU A 52 -12.05 23.09 -7.42
N LEU A 53 -10.85 22.62 -7.15
CA LEU A 53 -10.40 21.26 -7.46
C LEU A 53 -10.56 20.37 -6.22
N THR A 54 -11.01 19.14 -6.44
CA THR A 54 -11.20 18.15 -5.39
C THR A 54 -10.34 16.93 -5.67
N ALA A 55 -9.60 16.47 -4.65
CA ALA A 55 -8.77 15.27 -4.72
C ALA A 55 -9.00 14.41 -3.48
N ALA A 56 -8.78 13.10 -3.62
CA ALA A 56 -8.90 12.14 -2.53
C ALA A 56 -7.72 11.17 -2.55
N ASP A 57 -7.12 10.92 -1.39
CA ASP A 57 -6.14 9.85 -1.17
C ASP A 57 -6.81 8.70 -0.41
N LEU A 58 -6.82 7.51 -1.01
CA LEU A 58 -7.55 6.33 -0.55
C LEU A 58 -6.57 5.30 0.02
N GLY A 59 -6.57 5.15 1.34
CA GLY A 59 -5.52 4.44 2.07
C GLY A 59 -4.44 5.39 2.56
N CYS A 60 -4.83 6.57 3.06
CA CYS A 60 -3.90 7.64 3.44
C CYS A 60 -3.01 7.28 4.64
N SER A 61 -3.41 6.31 5.46
CA SER A 61 -2.76 5.94 6.72
C SER A 61 -2.59 7.17 7.64
N CYS A 62 -1.54 7.18 8.46
CA CYS A 62 -1.22 8.24 9.43
C CYS A 62 0.17 8.86 9.20
N GLY A 63 0.80 8.59 8.05
CA GLY A 63 2.18 8.98 7.73
C GLY A 63 2.30 10.27 6.91
N ARG A 64 3.54 10.73 6.66
CA ARG A 64 3.80 11.91 5.80
C ARG A 64 3.59 11.65 4.30
N ASN A 65 3.59 10.39 3.87
CA ASN A 65 3.52 10.02 2.44
C ASN A 65 2.27 10.62 1.76
N THR A 66 1.11 10.59 2.43
CA THR A 66 -0.14 11.16 1.90
C THR A 66 -0.05 12.68 1.68
N LEU A 67 0.70 13.39 2.53
CA LEU A 67 0.90 14.84 2.40
C LEU A 67 1.78 15.18 1.21
N VAL A 68 2.75 14.32 0.88
CA VAL A 68 3.61 14.45 -0.29
C VAL A 68 2.79 14.27 -1.58
N VAL A 69 1.86 13.31 -1.60
CA VAL A 69 0.91 13.16 -2.72
C VAL A 69 0.04 14.42 -2.87
N ALA A 70 -0.54 14.89 -1.76
CA ALA A 70 -1.39 16.08 -1.78
C ALA A 70 -0.64 17.32 -2.29
N ASP A 71 0.59 17.55 -1.83
CA ASP A 71 1.44 18.65 -2.26
C ASP A 71 1.80 18.54 -3.75
N ALA A 72 2.19 17.35 -4.23
CA ALA A 72 2.46 17.12 -5.64
C ALA A 72 1.25 17.45 -6.53
N ILE A 73 0.03 17.02 -6.12
CA ILE A 73 -1.21 17.33 -6.83
C ILE A 73 -1.47 18.84 -6.84
N VAL A 74 -1.35 19.53 -5.69
CA VAL A 74 -1.56 20.99 -5.59
C VAL A 74 -0.61 21.72 -6.52
N GLN A 75 0.68 21.41 -6.44
CA GLN A 75 1.72 22.08 -7.22
C GLN A 75 1.52 21.88 -8.72
N HIS A 76 1.29 20.63 -9.15
CA HIS A 76 1.12 20.31 -10.56
C HIS A 76 -0.14 20.94 -11.15
N MET A 77 -1.29 20.81 -10.47
CA MET A 77 -2.55 21.35 -10.94
C MET A 77 -2.58 22.88 -10.94
N THR A 78 -1.91 23.52 -9.97
CA THR A 78 -1.75 24.99 -9.96
C THR A 78 -0.96 25.45 -11.20
N LYS A 79 0.15 24.77 -11.53
CA LYS A 79 0.92 25.05 -12.73
C LYS A 79 0.09 24.83 -14.00
N LEU A 80 -0.66 23.73 -14.07
CA LEU A 80 -1.53 23.41 -15.21
C LEU A 80 -2.61 24.47 -15.43
N CYS A 81 -3.30 24.91 -14.36
CA CYS A 81 -4.31 25.97 -14.43
C CYS A 81 -3.71 27.30 -14.91
N ARG A 82 -2.57 27.71 -14.36
CA ARG A 82 -1.86 28.95 -14.77
C ARG A 82 -1.41 28.93 -16.22
N ARG A 83 -0.97 27.77 -16.74
CA ARG A 83 -0.58 27.63 -18.16
C ARG A 83 -1.78 27.82 -19.09
N ARG A 84 -2.94 27.29 -18.72
CA ARG A 84 -4.17 27.33 -19.55
C ARG A 84 -4.86 28.70 -19.53
N GLY A 85 -4.75 29.44 -18.41
CA GLY A 85 -5.35 30.77 -18.26
C GLY A 85 -4.61 31.93 -18.96
N LYS A 86 -3.44 31.70 -19.59
CA LYS A 86 -2.66 32.73 -20.31
C LYS A 86 -3.11 32.94 -21.77
N GLY A 87 -4.36 32.62 -22.11
CA GLY A 87 -4.90 32.71 -23.48
C GLY A 87 -5.64 34.01 -23.81
N GLU A 88 -5.27 34.61 -24.95
CA GLU A 88 -5.90 35.65 -25.80
C GLU A 88 -6.26 37.05 -25.26
N HIS A 89 -6.53 37.29 -23.98
CA HIS A 89 -6.68 38.67 -23.46
C HIS A 89 -5.81 38.84 -22.22
N GLY A 90 -4.62 39.42 -22.43
CA GLY A 90 -3.68 39.73 -21.37
C GLY A 90 -4.24 40.81 -20.46
N ASP A 91 -4.81 40.41 -19.33
CA ASP A 91 -4.73 41.15 -18.05
C ASP A 91 -5.48 40.48 -16.87
N ASP A 92 -6.17 39.36 -17.06
CA ASP A 92 -6.70 38.60 -15.91
C ASP A 92 -5.66 37.61 -15.39
N ALA A 93 -4.96 37.99 -14.31
CA ALA A 93 -4.20 37.06 -13.50
C ALA A 93 -5.14 36.00 -12.93
N ALA A 94 -5.32 34.88 -13.64
CA ALA A 94 -6.17 33.77 -13.23
C ALA A 94 -5.83 33.37 -11.78
N ALA A 95 -6.78 33.58 -10.87
CA ALA A 95 -6.58 33.31 -9.46
C ALA A 95 -6.25 31.82 -9.25
N ASP A 96 -5.31 31.53 -8.34
CA ASP A 96 -4.95 30.16 -8.03
C ASP A 96 -6.18 29.34 -7.61
N PRO A 97 -6.29 28.08 -8.11
CA PRO A 97 -7.39 27.21 -7.74
C PRO A 97 -7.45 27.01 -6.22
N GLU A 98 -8.67 26.82 -5.72
CA GLU A 98 -8.90 26.28 -4.39
C GLU A 98 -8.84 24.76 -4.43
N PHE A 99 -8.38 24.16 -3.34
CA PHE A 99 -8.30 22.71 -3.24
C PHE A 99 -9.10 22.20 -2.06
N CYS A 100 -9.87 21.13 -2.30
CA CYS A 100 -10.46 20.30 -1.26
C CYS A 100 -9.81 18.92 -1.31
N PHE A 101 -9.21 18.50 -0.20
CA PHE A 101 -8.56 17.20 -0.09
C PHE A 101 -9.32 16.30 0.89
N TYR A 102 -9.59 15.08 0.45
CA TYR A 102 -10.12 14.00 1.27
C TYR A 102 -9.01 13.01 1.59
N PHE A 103 -8.70 12.87 2.88
CA PHE A 103 -7.83 11.81 3.38
C PHE A 103 -8.73 10.68 3.87
N SER A 104 -8.75 9.55 3.17
CA SER A 104 -9.64 8.41 3.45
C SER A 104 -8.84 7.19 3.87
N ASP A 105 -9.29 6.54 4.94
CA ASP A 105 -8.79 5.25 5.43
C ASP A 105 -9.89 4.57 6.27
N LEU A 106 -9.62 3.37 6.77
CA LEU A 106 -10.53 2.66 7.67
C LEU A 106 -10.75 3.46 8.96
N PRO A 107 -11.93 3.31 9.62
CA PRO A 107 -12.23 4.01 10.88
C PRO A 107 -11.22 3.75 12.02
N SER A 108 -10.46 2.66 11.92
CA SER A 108 -9.41 2.29 12.87
C SER A 108 -8.06 2.98 12.64
N ASN A 109 -7.92 3.75 11.55
CA ASN A 109 -6.72 4.52 11.28
C ASN A 109 -6.52 5.64 12.30
N ASP A 110 -5.27 6.00 12.56
CA ASP A 110 -4.92 7.07 13.50
C ASP A 110 -4.92 8.44 12.80
N PHE A 111 -6.13 8.96 12.57
CA PHE A 111 -6.32 10.30 12.01
C PHE A 111 -5.81 11.41 12.92
N ASN A 112 -5.73 11.20 14.24
CA ASN A 112 -5.18 12.21 15.16
C ASN A 112 -3.70 12.47 14.85
N THR A 113 -2.93 11.42 14.62
CA THR A 113 -1.54 11.55 14.18
C THR A 113 -1.45 12.25 12.83
N LEU A 114 -2.30 11.90 11.85
CA LEU A 114 -2.33 12.58 10.55
C LEU A 114 -2.67 14.07 10.68
N PHE A 115 -3.70 14.41 11.45
CA PHE A 115 -4.12 15.80 11.66
C PHE A 115 -3.06 16.64 12.37
N GLY A 116 -2.27 16.03 13.27
CA GLY A 116 -1.11 16.69 13.88
C GLY A 116 0.02 16.99 12.89
N LEU A 117 0.05 16.34 11.72
CA LEU A 117 1.03 16.61 10.66
C LEU A 117 0.53 17.65 9.65
N LEU A 118 -0.78 17.91 9.59
CA LEU A 118 -1.32 18.92 8.69
C LEU A 118 -0.83 20.30 9.12
N PRO A 119 -0.49 21.18 8.16
CA PRO A 119 -0.07 22.54 8.48
C PRO A 119 -1.16 23.24 9.30
N HIS A 120 -0.80 23.76 10.47
CA HIS A 120 -1.71 24.56 11.29
C HIS A 120 -2.21 25.73 10.46
N ARG A 121 -3.53 25.94 10.41
CA ARG A 121 -4.13 27.16 9.87
C ARG A 121 -3.84 28.33 10.82
N GLY A 122 -2.60 28.80 10.83
CA GLY A 122 -2.15 29.95 11.59
C GLY A 122 -2.04 31.17 10.69
N ALA A 123 -2.96 32.12 10.90
CA ALA A 123 -2.91 33.54 10.52
C ALA A 123 -2.70 33.89 9.02
N ALA A 124 -3.44 34.90 8.58
CA ALA A 124 -3.17 35.58 7.34
C ALA A 124 -1.76 36.20 7.38
N SER A 125 -0.77 35.51 6.82
CA SER A 125 0.44 36.13 6.28
C SER A 125 0.40 35.97 4.77
N SER A 126 0.32 37.12 4.12
CA SER A 126 0.25 37.32 2.69
C SER A 126 1.44 36.67 1.97
N GLY A 127 1.15 35.94 0.89
CA GLY A 127 2.15 35.50 -0.08
C GLY A 127 2.60 34.04 0.06
N GLU A 128 1.77 33.09 -0.38
CA GLU A 128 2.15 31.92 -1.20
C GLU A 128 0.89 31.06 -1.46
N GLY A 129 0.80 30.50 -2.67
CA GLY A 129 -0.42 29.99 -3.29
C GLY A 129 -1.03 28.73 -2.66
N GLY A 130 -2.32 28.53 -2.92
CA GLY A 130 -3.06 27.29 -2.64
C GLY A 130 -3.68 27.17 -1.24
N ARG A 131 -4.88 27.74 -1.03
CA ARG A 131 -5.69 27.45 0.18
C ARG A 131 -6.37 26.09 0.06
N GLY A 132 -5.80 25.08 0.72
CA GLY A 132 -6.42 23.76 0.88
C GLY A 132 -7.40 23.67 2.06
N ARG A 133 -8.59 23.10 1.85
CA ARG A 133 -9.45 22.58 2.94
C ARG A 133 -9.39 21.05 2.95
N GLY A 134 -8.78 20.48 3.98
CA GLY A 134 -8.89 19.06 4.28
C GLY A 134 -10.19 18.78 5.02
N THR A 135 -11.02 17.86 4.53
CA THR A 135 -12.22 17.40 5.26
C THR A 135 -12.26 15.88 5.26
N THR A 136 -12.60 15.28 6.41
CA THR A 136 -12.83 13.84 6.54
C THR A 136 -14.31 13.56 6.59
N SER A 137 -14.93 13.39 5.42
CA SER A 137 -16.19 12.64 5.31
C SER A 137 -16.30 12.12 3.89
N PRO A 138 -15.76 10.92 3.64
CA PRO A 138 -16.06 10.23 2.41
C PRO A 138 -17.47 9.59 2.48
N PRO A 139 -18.22 9.45 1.37
CA PRO A 139 -19.28 8.46 1.29
C PRO A 139 -18.78 7.04 1.66
N PRO A 140 -19.67 6.15 2.15
CA PRO A 140 -19.34 4.89 2.83
C PRO A 140 -18.51 3.85 2.03
N CYS A 141 -18.15 4.15 0.79
CA CYS A 141 -17.47 3.29 -0.16
C CYS A 141 -15.95 3.54 -0.29
N LEU A 142 -15.37 4.51 0.40
CA LEU A 142 -13.99 4.97 0.17
C LEU A 142 -12.90 4.32 1.04
N ALA A 143 -13.25 3.39 1.92
CA ALA A 143 -12.31 2.88 2.93
C ALA A 143 -12.08 1.36 2.92
N ARG A 144 -12.80 0.58 2.10
CA ARG A 144 -12.73 -0.89 2.24
C ARG A 144 -11.51 -1.44 1.50
N SER A 145 -10.44 -1.68 2.26
CA SER A 145 -9.31 -2.52 1.87
C SER A 145 -9.79 -3.93 1.48
N MET A 146 -8.96 -4.64 0.69
CA MET A 146 -9.19 -6.05 0.34
C MET A 146 -9.52 -6.85 1.60
N THR A 147 -10.47 -7.77 1.50
CA THR A 147 -10.84 -8.63 2.63
C THR A 147 -10.22 -10.01 2.50
N VAL A 148 -10.02 -10.69 3.64
CA VAL A 148 -9.62 -12.11 3.63
C VAL A 148 -10.81 -12.91 3.08
N PRO A 149 -10.63 -13.79 2.08
CA PRO A 149 -11.68 -14.70 1.66
C PRO A 149 -12.11 -15.58 2.83
N GLU A 150 -13.41 -15.68 3.13
CA GLU A 150 -13.87 -16.42 4.32
C GLU A 150 -13.50 -17.91 4.24
N GLU A 151 -13.51 -18.46 3.03
CA GLU A 151 -13.17 -19.85 2.70
C GLU A 151 -11.71 -20.25 2.98
N VAL A 152 -10.77 -19.30 3.12
CA VAL A 152 -9.38 -19.64 3.46
C VAL A 152 -9.15 -19.82 4.97
N ALA A 153 -10.10 -19.36 5.78
CA ALA A 153 -10.09 -19.53 7.24
C ALA A 153 -11.01 -20.67 7.72
N ASP A 154 -11.81 -21.26 6.84
CA ASP A 154 -12.67 -22.41 7.15
C ASP A 154 -11.90 -23.72 6.97
N LYS A 155 -11.66 -24.44 8.07
CA LYS A 155 -10.93 -25.72 8.08
C LYS A 155 -11.54 -26.84 7.23
N TRP A 156 -12.81 -26.71 6.87
CA TRP A 156 -13.52 -27.69 6.03
C TRP A 156 -13.52 -27.32 4.55
N SER A 157 -13.08 -26.11 4.24
CA SER A 157 -12.95 -25.64 2.87
C SER A 157 -11.72 -26.23 2.19
N PRO A 158 -11.79 -26.60 0.91
CA PRO A 158 -10.60 -26.99 0.15
C PRO A 158 -9.60 -25.84 -0.02
N ALA A 159 -10.04 -24.59 0.19
CA ALA A 159 -9.19 -23.41 0.14
C ALA A 159 -8.49 -23.07 1.47
N TYR A 160 -8.70 -23.86 2.53
CA TYR A 160 -8.14 -23.61 3.86
C TYR A 160 -6.61 -23.43 3.83
N ASN A 161 -6.13 -22.28 4.31
CA ASN A 161 -4.72 -21.92 4.22
C ASN A 161 -3.91 -22.48 5.39
N LYS A 162 -3.83 -23.81 5.47
CA LYS A 162 -3.17 -24.52 6.56
C LYS A 162 -1.67 -24.20 6.66
N GLU A 163 -1.17 -24.02 7.89
CA GLU A 163 0.24 -23.80 8.26
C GLU A 163 0.88 -22.58 7.56
N LYS A 164 0.03 -21.64 7.13
CA LYS A 164 0.41 -20.46 6.36
C LYS A 164 -0.37 -19.25 6.83
N VAL A 165 0.25 -18.08 6.69
CA VAL A 165 -0.39 -16.80 7.03
C VAL A 165 -0.64 -15.92 5.81
N PHE A 166 -0.12 -16.33 4.66
CA PHE A 166 -0.23 -15.62 3.40
C PHE A 166 -0.47 -16.62 2.27
N VAL A 167 -1.08 -16.19 1.16
CA VAL A 167 -1.44 -17.06 0.02
C VAL A 167 -0.23 -17.63 -0.72
N HIS A 168 0.96 -17.08 -0.51
CA HIS A 168 2.15 -17.55 -1.22
C HIS A 168 2.49 -19.01 -0.89
N GLY A 169 2.62 -19.84 -1.94
CA GLY A 169 2.86 -21.27 -1.85
C GLY A 169 1.71 -22.08 -1.27
N GLY A 170 0.50 -21.50 -1.17
CA GLY A 170 -0.73 -22.22 -0.79
C GLY A 170 -1.23 -23.14 -1.89
N SER A 171 -2.43 -23.73 -1.69
CA SER A 171 -3.07 -24.57 -2.70
C SER A 171 -3.65 -23.75 -3.86
N GLU A 172 -3.97 -24.42 -4.97
CA GLU A 172 -4.63 -23.78 -6.10
C GLU A 172 -5.99 -23.17 -5.68
N GLU A 173 -6.73 -23.87 -4.82
CA GLU A 173 -8.00 -23.41 -4.27
C GLU A 173 -7.83 -22.18 -3.38
N THR A 174 -6.81 -22.12 -2.52
CA THR A 174 -6.46 -20.91 -1.77
C THR A 174 -6.13 -19.75 -2.71
N GLY A 175 -5.32 -20.00 -3.74
CA GLY A 175 -4.97 -19.00 -4.75
C GLY A 175 -6.21 -18.45 -5.49
N ALA A 176 -7.11 -19.34 -5.89
CA ALA A 176 -8.36 -19.00 -6.57
C ALA A 176 -9.31 -18.23 -5.65
N ALA A 177 -9.37 -18.56 -4.36
CA ALA A 177 -10.15 -17.83 -3.36
C ALA A 177 -9.72 -16.37 -3.25
N TYR A 178 -8.41 -16.13 -3.09
CA TYR A 178 -7.87 -14.76 -3.05
C TYR A 178 -8.07 -14.00 -4.36
N ARG A 179 -7.92 -14.66 -5.52
CA ARG A 179 -8.21 -14.05 -6.83
C ARG A 179 -9.66 -13.59 -6.94
N ARG A 180 -10.63 -14.45 -6.61
CA ARG A 180 -12.07 -14.12 -6.63
C ARG A 180 -12.38 -12.95 -5.70
N GLN A 181 -11.81 -12.97 -4.50
CA GLN A 181 -12.00 -11.89 -3.53
C GLN A 181 -11.44 -10.56 -4.04
N PHE A 182 -10.24 -10.56 -4.62
CA PHE A 182 -9.64 -9.40 -5.27
C PHE A 182 -10.55 -8.87 -6.40
N GLN A 183 -11.01 -9.73 -7.30
CA GLN A 183 -11.86 -9.34 -8.43
C GLN A 183 -13.18 -8.71 -7.93
N SER A 184 -13.82 -9.32 -6.92
CA SER A 184 -15.03 -8.79 -6.30
C SER A 184 -14.79 -7.43 -5.63
N ASP A 185 -13.73 -7.31 -4.83
CA ASP A 185 -13.40 -6.07 -4.12
C ASP A 185 -13.02 -4.94 -5.10
N MET A 186 -12.25 -5.25 -6.15
CA MET A 186 -11.87 -4.29 -7.19
C MET A 186 -13.08 -3.84 -8.02
N ALA A 187 -13.95 -4.76 -8.45
CA ALA A 187 -15.15 -4.41 -9.21
C ALA A 187 -16.07 -3.49 -8.39
N ARG A 188 -16.21 -3.77 -7.08
CA ARG A 188 -16.95 -2.89 -6.17
C ARG A 188 -16.27 -1.52 -6.04
N PHE A 189 -14.95 -1.49 -5.88
CA PHE A 189 -14.19 -0.26 -5.79
C PHE A 189 -14.42 0.62 -7.03
N LEU A 190 -14.29 0.07 -8.24
CA LEU A 190 -14.48 0.80 -9.50
C LEU A 190 -15.90 1.36 -9.61
N ARG A 191 -16.94 0.55 -9.38
CA ARG A 191 -18.33 1.04 -9.40
C ARG A 191 -18.57 2.21 -8.45
N CYS A 192 -17.99 2.16 -7.25
CA CYS A 192 -18.09 3.27 -6.31
C CYS A 192 -17.35 4.52 -6.81
N ARG A 193 -16.14 4.35 -7.34
CA ARG A 193 -15.37 5.48 -7.90
C ARG A 193 -16.06 6.10 -9.10
N ALA A 194 -16.70 5.30 -9.95
CA ALA A 194 -17.43 5.76 -11.13
C ALA A 194 -18.60 6.68 -10.76
N ALA A 195 -19.30 6.37 -9.66
CA ALA A 195 -20.40 7.18 -9.15
C ALA A 195 -19.94 8.48 -8.46
N GLU A 196 -18.69 8.55 -8.01
CA GLU A 196 -18.15 9.67 -7.22
C GLU A 196 -17.30 10.63 -8.06
N LEU A 197 -16.55 10.11 -9.04
CA LEU A 197 -15.64 10.89 -9.86
C LEU A 197 -16.43 11.70 -10.89
N LYS A 198 -16.17 13.01 -10.97
CA LYS A 198 -16.80 13.86 -11.98
C LYS A 198 -16.36 13.44 -13.39
N PRO A 199 -17.23 13.59 -14.41
CA PRO A 199 -16.81 13.44 -15.80
C PRO A 199 -15.57 14.29 -16.10
N GLY A 200 -14.57 13.69 -16.76
CA GLY A 200 -13.28 14.33 -17.03
C GLY A 200 -12.29 14.32 -15.85
N GLY A 201 -12.66 13.74 -14.71
CA GLY A 201 -11.73 13.43 -13.63
C GLY A 201 -10.78 12.28 -13.99
N ALA A 202 -9.68 12.18 -13.26
CA ALA A 202 -8.70 11.10 -13.41
C ALA A 202 -8.51 10.36 -12.08
N MET A 203 -8.07 9.10 -12.18
CA MET A 203 -7.75 8.26 -11.03
C MET A 203 -6.35 7.64 -11.25
N PHE A 204 -5.50 7.74 -10.23
CA PHE A 204 -4.18 7.14 -10.21
C PHE A 204 -4.14 6.04 -9.16
N LEU A 205 -3.83 4.81 -9.56
CA LEU A 205 -3.86 3.63 -8.69
C LEU A 205 -2.50 2.95 -8.66
N VAL A 206 -2.05 2.60 -7.45
CA VAL A 206 -0.82 1.83 -7.23
C VAL A 206 -1.14 0.70 -6.26
N PHE A 207 -0.94 -0.53 -6.72
CA PHE A 207 -1.13 -1.74 -5.94
C PHE A 207 0.11 -2.62 -5.99
N LEU A 208 0.17 -3.62 -5.11
CA LEU A 208 1.09 -4.72 -5.27
C LEU A 208 0.69 -5.55 -6.49
N GLY A 209 1.68 -5.91 -7.30
CA GLY A 209 1.47 -6.72 -8.50
C GLY A 209 2.50 -7.82 -8.63
N ARG A 210 2.22 -8.77 -9.51
CA ARG A 210 3.13 -9.86 -9.87
C ARG A 210 3.20 -10.05 -11.39
N PRO A 211 4.28 -10.66 -11.92
CA PRO A 211 4.39 -10.95 -13.36
C PRO A 211 3.30 -11.93 -13.82
N SER A 212 2.87 -11.82 -15.07
CA SER A 212 1.83 -12.65 -15.68
C SER A 212 2.16 -14.14 -15.74
N SER A 213 3.45 -14.49 -15.71
CA SER A 213 3.92 -15.89 -15.66
C SER A 213 3.71 -16.56 -14.30
N ALA A 214 3.42 -15.78 -13.26
CA ALA A 214 3.28 -16.26 -11.88
C ALA A 214 1.82 -16.61 -11.58
N GLY A 215 1.61 -17.84 -11.09
CA GLY A 215 0.28 -18.29 -10.66
C GLY A 215 -0.25 -17.54 -9.42
N PRO A 216 -1.53 -17.72 -9.05
CA PRO A 216 -2.16 -17.07 -7.89
C PRO A 216 -1.46 -17.27 -6.55
N THR A 217 -0.68 -18.34 -6.40
CA THR A 217 0.08 -18.64 -5.18
C THR A 217 1.54 -18.23 -5.28
N ASP A 218 2.00 -17.70 -6.42
CA ASP A 218 3.31 -17.05 -6.53
C ASP A 218 3.14 -15.53 -6.44
N GLN A 219 3.14 -15.02 -5.21
CA GLN A 219 2.97 -13.59 -4.93
C GLN A 219 4.21 -12.72 -5.26
N GLY A 220 5.24 -13.27 -5.91
CA GLY A 220 6.44 -12.54 -6.31
C GLY A 220 7.12 -11.81 -5.16
N ARG A 221 7.50 -10.54 -5.37
CA ARG A 221 8.17 -9.72 -4.33
C ARG A 221 7.32 -9.41 -3.11
N SER A 222 6.00 -9.56 -3.20
CA SER A 222 5.11 -9.41 -2.05
C SER A 222 5.38 -10.48 -0.99
N LEU A 223 5.96 -11.64 -1.37
CA LEU A 223 6.41 -12.66 -0.42
C LEU A 223 7.33 -12.08 0.66
N SER A 224 8.30 -11.25 0.28
CA SER A 224 9.26 -10.69 1.22
C SER A 224 8.59 -9.83 2.29
N GLN A 225 7.47 -9.18 1.95
CA GLN A 225 6.74 -8.28 2.85
C GLN A 225 5.73 -9.02 3.71
N PHE A 226 4.98 -9.97 3.14
CA PHE A 226 3.80 -10.56 3.77
C PHE A 226 3.96 -12.04 4.18
N GLY A 227 4.85 -12.80 3.55
CA GLY A 227 5.09 -14.22 3.83
C GLY A 227 6.45 -14.43 4.49
N ALA A 228 7.43 -14.98 3.78
CA ALA A 228 8.85 -15.14 4.15
C ALA A 228 9.13 -15.10 5.69
N MET A 229 9.87 -14.10 6.15
CA MET A 229 10.26 -13.95 7.57
C MET A 229 9.07 -13.81 8.51
N PHE A 230 7.96 -13.25 8.04
CA PHE A 230 6.76 -13.08 8.86
C PHE A 230 6.12 -14.45 9.14
N GLU A 231 5.85 -15.25 8.12
CA GLU A 231 5.32 -16.62 8.24
C GLU A 231 6.26 -17.54 9.02
N GLU A 232 7.57 -17.48 8.77
CA GLU A 232 8.55 -18.25 9.52
C GLU A 232 8.54 -17.92 11.01
N SER A 233 8.36 -16.64 11.36
CA SER A 233 8.26 -16.21 12.76
C SER A 233 7.01 -16.77 13.43
N TRP A 234 5.89 -16.94 12.69
CA TRP A 234 4.72 -17.62 13.21
C TRP A 234 5.00 -19.11 13.46
N ARG A 235 5.68 -19.78 12.53
CA ARG A 235 6.07 -21.19 12.67
C ARG A 235 6.99 -21.42 13.87
N ASP A 236 7.94 -20.52 14.13
CA ASP A 236 8.78 -20.58 15.32
C ASP A 236 7.97 -20.46 16.61
N LEU A 237 7.01 -19.54 16.67
CA LEU A 237 6.15 -19.40 17.85
C LEU A 237 5.30 -20.66 18.11
N VAL A 238 4.87 -21.36 17.05
CA VAL A 238 4.20 -22.65 17.17
C VAL A 238 5.18 -23.70 17.70
N GLY A 239 6.38 -23.79 17.12
CA GLY A 239 7.43 -24.73 17.53
C GLY A 239 7.91 -24.53 18.98
N GLU A 240 7.95 -23.28 19.46
CA GLU A 240 8.25 -22.93 20.85
C GLU A 240 7.04 -23.13 21.80
N GLY A 241 5.86 -23.49 21.28
CA GLY A 241 4.64 -23.67 22.07
C GLY A 241 4.05 -22.37 22.62
N LEU A 242 4.44 -21.21 22.08
CA LEU A 242 3.94 -19.89 22.49
C LEU A 242 2.57 -19.56 21.87
N ILE A 243 2.22 -20.23 20.76
CA ILE A 243 0.91 -20.25 20.13
C ILE A 243 0.60 -21.66 19.64
N ASP A 244 -0.67 -22.00 19.48
CA ASP A 244 -1.08 -23.24 18.82
C ASP A 244 -1.10 -23.09 17.28
N GLY A 245 -1.12 -24.23 16.58
CA GLY A 245 -1.17 -24.26 15.11
C GLY A 245 -2.48 -23.71 14.53
N GLU A 246 -3.62 -23.98 15.19
CA GLU A 246 -4.93 -23.48 14.76
C GLU A 246 -4.98 -21.94 14.73
N ARG A 247 -4.29 -21.28 15.66
CA ARG A 247 -4.14 -19.83 15.69
C ARG A 247 -3.29 -19.29 14.55
N MET A 248 -2.27 -20.04 14.10
CA MET A 248 -1.51 -19.68 12.91
C MET A 248 -2.41 -19.81 11.67
N ASP A 249 -3.05 -20.95 11.49
CA ASP A 249 -3.87 -21.25 10.30
C ASP A 249 -5.05 -20.28 10.13
N SER A 250 -5.66 -19.86 11.24
CA SER A 250 -6.78 -18.90 11.22
C SER A 250 -6.36 -17.46 10.88
N PHE A 251 -5.06 -17.14 10.97
CA PHE A 251 -4.55 -15.81 10.66
C PHE A 251 -4.14 -15.72 9.19
N ASN A 252 -4.86 -14.92 8.41
CA ASN A 252 -4.62 -14.74 6.99
C ASN A 252 -4.43 -13.26 6.66
N VAL A 253 -3.37 -12.95 5.92
CA VAL A 253 -3.06 -11.58 5.46
C VAL A 253 -4.03 -11.19 4.33
N PRO A 254 -4.79 -10.08 4.46
CA PRO A 254 -5.74 -9.62 3.44
C PRO A 254 -5.03 -8.88 2.31
N SER A 255 -4.13 -9.56 1.59
CA SER A 255 -3.39 -8.98 0.46
C SER A 255 -3.29 -9.98 -0.67
N TYR A 256 -3.43 -9.49 -1.89
CA TYR A 256 -3.25 -10.25 -3.11
C TYR A 256 -2.58 -9.39 -4.17
N ALA A 257 -1.44 -9.84 -4.68
CA ALA A 257 -0.72 -9.18 -5.75
C ALA A 257 -1.24 -9.70 -7.09
N ALA A 258 -2.10 -8.93 -7.75
CA ALA A 258 -2.71 -9.31 -9.03
C ALA A 258 -1.73 -9.16 -10.19
N THR A 259 -1.97 -9.91 -11.28
CA THR A 259 -1.31 -9.64 -12.57
C THR A 259 -2.00 -8.48 -13.31
N LEU A 260 -1.38 -7.97 -14.37
CA LEU A 260 -2.02 -6.96 -15.22
C LEU A 260 -3.27 -7.51 -15.92
N GLU A 261 -3.25 -8.80 -16.28
CA GLU A 261 -4.38 -9.50 -16.89
C GLU A 261 -5.53 -9.64 -15.89
N GLU A 262 -5.26 -10.09 -14.66
CA GLU A 262 -6.28 -10.18 -13.61
C GLU A 262 -6.90 -8.82 -13.28
N PHE A 263 -6.14 -7.73 -13.40
CA PHE A 263 -6.66 -6.37 -13.27
C PHE A 263 -7.57 -5.98 -14.45
N ARG A 264 -7.14 -6.27 -15.69
CA ARG A 264 -7.93 -6.01 -16.91
C ARG A 264 -9.24 -6.79 -16.96
N GLU A 265 -9.23 -8.04 -16.52
CA GLU A 265 -10.44 -8.87 -16.40
C GLU A 265 -11.54 -8.22 -15.55
N VAL A 266 -11.17 -7.30 -14.65
CA VAL A 266 -12.12 -6.55 -13.82
C VAL A 266 -12.48 -5.21 -14.45
N VAL A 267 -11.49 -4.47 -14.95
CA VAL A 267 -11.68 -3.10 -15.44
C VAL A 267 -12.38 -3.06 -16.79
N ASP A 268 -11.96 -3.90 -17.74
CA ASP A 268 -12.43 -3.83 -19.12
C ASP A 268 -13.94 -4.12 -19.22
N PRO A 269 -14.51 -5.14 -18.52
CA PRO A 269 -15.94 -5.39 -18.56
C PRO A 269 -16.78 -4.39 -17.73
N ASP A 270 -16.20 -3.77 -16.69
CA ASP A 270 -16.88 -2.73 -15.91
C ASP A 270 -17.13 -1.48 -16.75
N GLY A 271 -16.17 -1.12 -17.61
CA GLY A 271 -16.33 -0.08 -18.65
C GLY A 271 -16.49 1.34 -18.10
N SER A 272 -16.43 1.55 -16.78
CA SER A 272 -16.61 2.87 -16.17
C SER A 272 -15.43 3.81 -16.36
N PHE A 273 -14.24 3.28 -16.67
CA PHE A 273 -13.01 4.04 -16.79
C PHE A 273 -12.22 3.64 -18.04
N GLU A 274 -11.65 4.64 -18.71
CA GLU A 274 -10.64 4.43 -19.74
C GLU A 274 -9.27 4.25 -19.08
N VAL A 275 -8.56 3.17 -19.45
CA VAL A 275 -7.22 2.87 -18.94
C VAL A 275 -6.17 3.59 -19.80
N ASN A 276 -5.69 4.73 -19.32
CA ASN A 276 -4.64 5.50 -20.01
C ASN A 276 -3.28 4.80 -20.02
N ARG A 277 -2.90 4.18 -18.90
CA ARG A 277 -1.62 3.50 -18.69
C ARG A 277 -1.81 2.40 -17.66
N LEU A 278 -1.29 1.21 -17.95
CA LEU A 278 -1.28 0.07 -17.04
C LEU A 278 0.04 -0.66 -17.17
N GLU A 279 0.81 -0.70 -16.10
CA GLU A 279 2.16 -1.25 -16.10
C GLU A 279 2.52 -1.87 -14.75
N LEU A 280 3.45 -2.83 -14.79
CA LEU A 280 4.07 -3.40 -13.61
C LEU A 280 5.45 -2.76 -13.44
N VAL A 281 5.64 -2.01 -12.35
CA VAL A 281 6.92 -1.37 -12.03
C VAL A 281 7.59 -2.07 -10.87
N MET A 282 8.91 -2.19 -10.95
CA MET A 282 9.74 -2.75 -9.88
C MET A 282 9.85 -1.74 -8.74
N GLY A 283 9.32 -2.11 -7.57
CA GLY A 283 9.45 -1.32 -6.35
C GLY A 283 10.79 -1.48 -5.63
N SER A 284 10.99 -0.64 -4.62
CA SER A 284 12.14 -0.63 -3.72
C SER A 284 12.16 -1.85 -2.79
N PRO A 285 13.34 -2.38 -2.42
CA PRO A 285 13.47 -3.43 -1.39
C PRO A 285 12.99 -2.97 0.01
N LEU A 286 12.69 -3.94 0.89
CA LEU A 286 12.17 -3.67 2.25
C LEU A 286 13.19 -3.10 3.23
N ALA A 287 14.45 -3.50 3.06
CA ALA A 287 15.58 -2.87 3.70
C ALA A 287 16.35 -2.13 2.62
N VAL A 288 16.73 -0.90 2.91
CA VAL A 288 17.63 -0.16 2.04
C VAL A 288 18.90 0.11 2.81
N ASP A 289 20.03 -0.12 2.15
CA ASP A 289 21.29 0.50 2.50
C ASP A 289 21.06 2.01 2.39
N ASP A 290 21.08 2.72 3.51
CA ASP A 290 21.22 4.16 3.46
C ASP A 290 22.68 4.42 3.09
N ASP A 291 22.92 5.21 2.04
CA ASP A 291 24.27 5.49 1.52
C ASP A 291 25.19 6.20 2.54
N ASP A 292 24.68 6.56 3.73
CA ASP A 292 25.35 7.38 4.75
C ASP A 292 25.50 6.71 6.13
N ASP A 293 25.13 5.44 6.34
CA ASP A 293 25.39 4.76 7.63
C ASP A 293 25.60 3.25 7.45
N ASP A 294 26.70 2.77 8.02
CA ASP A 294 27.24 1.40 8.09
C ASP A 294 26.27 0.27 7.59
N SER A 295 26.07 0.21 6.27
CA SER A 295 25.18 -0.74 5.57
C SER A 295 25.61 -2.21 5.72
N HIS A 296 26.69 -2.46 6.46
CA HIS A 296 27.16 -3.77 6.88
C HIS A 296 26.66 -4.23 8.27
N ASP A 297 26.01 -3.37 9.09
CA ASP A 297 25.38 -3.83 10.34
C ASP A 297 24.09 -4.63 10.06
N ARG A 298 24.25 -5.94 9.96
CA ARG A 298 23.14 -6.90 9.82
C ARG A 298 22.07 -6.73 10.91
N ARG A 299 22.42 -6.20 12.10
CA ARG A 299 21.45 -5.92 13.16
C ARG A 299 20.61 -4.68 12.86
N ALA A 300 21.18 -3.64 12.28
CA ALA A 300 20.45 -2.45 11.84
C ALA A 300 19.45 -2.79 10.75
N VAL A 301 19.89 -3.51 9.73
CA VAL A 301 19.03 -3.98 8.65
C VAL A 301 17.87 -4.82 9.21
N GLY A 302 18.16 -5.74 10.13
CA GLY A 302 17.12 -6.54 10.75
C GLY A 302 16.13 -5.76 11.61
N ARG A 303 16.57 -4.73 12.33
CA ARG A 303 15.69 -3.79 13.04
C ARG A 303 14.77 -3.05 12.08
N THR A 304 15.29 -2.58 10.95
CA THR A 304 14.52 -1.84 9.93
C THR A 304 13.40 -2.71 9.36
N VAL A 305 13.70 -3.93 8.91
CA VAL A 305 12.68 -4.84 8.38
C VAL A 305 11.63 -5.19 9.45
N ALA A 306 12.08 -5.53 10.65
CA ALA A 306 11.16 -5.89 11.73
C ALA A 306 10.24 -4.73 12.11
N ASN A 307 10.75 -3.49 12.14
CA ASN A 307 9.93 -2.32 12.43
C ASN A 307 8.97 -1.97 11.28
N ASN A 308 9.36 -2.17 10.03
CA ASN A 308 8.45 -2.05 8.89
C ASN A 308 7.32 -3.09 8.98
N GLN A 309 7.62 -4.36 9.26
CA GLN A 309 6.58 -5.38 9.47
C GLN A 309 5.68 -5.06 10.68
N ARG A 310 6.25 -4.58 11.79
CA ARG A 310 5.47 -4.14 12.96
C ARG A 310 4.54 -2.98 12.59
N SER A 311 5.01 -2.05 11.78
CA SER A 311 4.21 -0.89 11.41
C SER A 311 3.01 -1.26 10.51
N VAL A 312 3.13 -2.34 9.73
CA VAL A 312 2.07 -2.86 8.87
C VAL A 312 1.13 -3.83 9.59
N PHE A 313 1.65 -4.81 10.35
CA PHE A 313 0.84 -5.92 10.86
C PHE A 313 0.50 -5.87 12.34
N ALA A 314 1.11 -5.00 13.15
CA ALA A 314 0.93 -5.06 14.61
C ALA A 314 -0.54 -4.93 15.03
N SER A 315 -1.31 -4.08 14.35
CA SER A 315 -2.75 -3.91 14.61
C SER A 315 -3.53 -5.20 14.30
N SER A 316 -3.29 -5.80 13.13
CA SER A 316 -3.92 -7.04 12.68
C SER A 316 -3.60 -8.21 13.61
N VAL A 317 -2.32 -8.41 13.92
CA VAL A 317 -1.83 -9.47 14.83
C VAL A 317 -2.35 -9.28 16.25
N ARG A 318 -2.54 -8.04 16.72
CA ARG A 318 -3.13 -7.77 18.04
C ARG A 318 -4.64 -8.03 18.03
N SER A 319 -5.33 -7.73 16.93
CA SER A 319 -6.77 -7.94 16.78
C SER A 319 -7.15 -9.42 16.74
N SER A 320 -6.36 -10.27 16.08
CA SER A 320 -6.56 -11.73 16.06
C SER A 320 -6.36 -12.40 17.43
N LYS A 321 -5.83 -11.67 18.44
CA LYS A 321 -5.75 -12.17 19.82
C LYS A 321 -7.02 -11.97 20.61
N ARG A 322 -7.81 -10.94 20.31
CA ARG A 322 -9.02 -10.62 21.08
C ARG A 322 -10.15 -11.62 20.88
N THR A 323 -10.09 -12.41 19.82
CA THR A 323 -11.03 -13.50 19.52
C THR A 323 -10.68 -14.82 20.23
N SER A 324 -9.44 -14.97 20.70
CA SER A 324 -8.96 -16.15 21.44
C SER A 324 -8.81 -15.80 22.92
N ALA A 325 -9.77 -16.22 23.73
CA ALA A 325 -9.82 -15.94 25.17
C ALA A 325 -8.82 -16.83 25.95
N ARG A 326 -7.51 -16.59 25.79
CA ARG A 326 -6.41 -16.98 26.70
C ARG A 326 -5.06 -16.64 26.06
N SER A 327 -4.48 -15.48 26.33
CA SER A 327 -3.00 -15.30 26.36
C SER A 327 -2.57 -13.86 26.68
N SER A 328 -1.40 -13.74 27.30
CA SER A 328 -0.79 -12.52 27.83
C SER A 328 -0.22 -11.57 26.74
N PRO A 329 0.05 -10.28 27.06
CA PRO A 329 0.50 -9.25 26.10
C PRO A 329 1.81 -9.54 25.34
N THR A 330 2.58 -10.54 25.75
CA THR A 330 3.97 -10.78 25.33
C THR A 330 4.11 -11.36 23.91
N SER A 331 3.14 -12.09 23.36
CA SER A 331 3.41 -12.85 22.10
C SER A 331 3.54 -11.99 20.82
N CYS A 332 3.02 -10.76 20.79
CA CYS A 332 3.15 -9.89 19.59
C CYS A 332 4.58 -9.35 19.51
N SER A 333 5.14 -9.00 20.68
CA SER A 333 6.54 -8.67 20.79
C SER A 333 7.44 -9.88 20.52
N SER A 334 6.99 -11.10 20.84
CA SER A 334 7.76 -12.33 20.54
C SER A 334 7.85 -12.63 19.05
N GLY A 335 6.74 -12.61 18.30
CA GLY A 335 6.77 -12.86 16.85
C GLY A 335 7.64 -11.86 16.09
N CYS A 336 7.52 -10.57 16.41
CA CYS A 336 8.37 -9.58 15.77
C CYS A 336 9.82 -9.55 16.31
N ARG A 337 10.11 -10.17 17.47
CA ARG A 337 11.49 -10.41 17.92
C ARG A 337 12.09 -11.62 17.19
N ALA A 338 11.30 -12.65 16.92
CA ALA A 338 11.72 -13.78 16.08
C ALA A 338 12.06 -13.31 14.65
N ALA A 339 11.21 -12.48 14.04
CA ALA A 339 11.47 -11.86 12.74
C ALA A 339 12.78 -11.05 12.73
N GLN A 340 12.99 -10.25 13.78
CA GLN A 340 14.21 -9.48 13.95
C GLN A 340 15.45 -10.40 14.07
N LYS A 341 15.43 -11.42 14.94
CA LYS A 341 16.52 -12.40 15.06
C LYS A 341 16.85 -13.01 13.70
N ARG A 342 15.84 -13.46 12.95
CA ARG A 342 16.01 -14.06 11.62
C ARG A 342 16.65 -13.10 10.62
N SER A 343 16.13 -11.89 10.50
CA SER A 343 16.69 -10.88 9.59
C SER A 343 18.16 -10.53 9.89
N THR A 344 18.62 -10.71 11.13
CA THR A 344 20.04 -10.55 11.48
C THR A 344 20.89 -11.77 11.14
N THR A 345 20.34 -12.99 11.20
CA THR A 345 21.05 -14.26 11.00
C THR A 345 21.03 -14.76 9.56
N SER A 346 19.99 -14.44 8.78
CA SER A 346 19.97 -14.69 7.33
C SER A 346 20.94 -13.72 6.66
N SER A 347 21.93 -14.20 5.91
CA SER A 347 22.60 -13.33 4.95
C SER A 347 21.53 -12.87 3.98
N TRP A 348 21.56 -11.60 3.56
CA TRP A 348 20.82 -11.18 2.37
C TRP A 348 21.48 -11.82 1.15
N THR A 349 21.50 -13.15 1.10
CA THR A 349 21.87 -13.88 -0.08
C THR A 349 20.83 -13.49 -1.11
N ARG A 350 21.27 -12.83 -2.19
CA ARG A 350 20.53 -12.60 -3.43
C ARG A 350 19.45 -13.66 -3.57
N CYS A 351 18.20 -13.31 -3.25
CA CYS A 351 17.06 -14.09 -3.67
C CYS A 351 16.88 -13.77 -5.15
N GLY A 352 17.68 -14.42 -5.97
CA GLY A 352 17.77 -14.23 -7.41
C GLY A 352 18.57 -15.37 -8.02
N SER A 353 17.89 -16.49 -8.29
CA SER A 353 18.22 -17.44 -9.38
C SER A 353 17.28 -18.64 -9.39
N THR A 354 16.08 -18.46 -9.93
CA THR A 354 15.47 -19.49 -10.79
C THR A 354 15.44 -18.90 -12.20
N SER A 355 16.60 -18.89 -12.88
CA SER A 355 16.64 -18.73 -14.34
C SER A 355 16.28 -20.08 -14.98
N THR A 356 15.51 -20.10 -16.05
CA THR A 356 16.08 -20.28 -17.39
C THR A 356 15.02 -19.89 -18.41
N SER A 357 15.25 -18.88 -19.24
CA SER A 357 15.90 -19.06 -20.56
C SER A 357 17.43 -18.98 -20.53
N SER A 358 18.00 -19.81 -21.38
CA SER A 358 19.37 -20.35 -21.43
C SER A 358 20.46 -19.45 -22.01
N ALA A 359 21.68 -19.59 -21.49
CA ALA A 359 22.89 -19.89 -22.27
C ALA A 359 23.94 -20.57 -21.37
N ARG A 360 24.42 -21.75 -21.79
CA ARG A 360 25.61 -22.43 -21.25
C ARG A 360 26.86 -21.71 -21.76
N PHE A 361 27.98 -21.72 -21.02
CA PHE A 361 29.17 -22.52 -21.39
C PHE A 361 30.30 -22.48 -20.34
N HIS A 362 30.99 -23.62 -20.33
CA HIS A 362 32.16 -24.18 -19.63
C HIS A 362 33.09 -23.38 -18.70
N LEU A 363 33.46 -24.09 -17.61
CA LEU A 363 34.65 -23.96 -16.77
C LEU A 363 35.96 -24.06 -17.58
N CYS A 364 36.98 -23.29 -17.19
CA CYS A 364 38.32 -23.80 -16.86
C CYS A 364 39.08 -22.73 -16.05
N ASP A 365 39.84 -23.20 -15.06
CA ASP A 365 40.75 -22.44 -14.21
C ASP A 365 42.18 -22.52 -14.76
N ASP A 366 43.03 -21.62 -14.27
CA ASP A 366 44.51 -21.59 -14.36
C ASP A 366 45.18 -21.42 -15.74
N THR A 367 45.31 -20.16 -16.18
CA THR A 367 46.55 -19.34 -16.21
C THR A 367 46.39 -18.10 -17.08
#